data_AF-A0A4R8V9P9-F1
#
_entry.id   AF-A0A4R8V9P9-F1
#
_cell.length_a   1.000
_cell.length_b   1.000
_cell.length_c   1.000
_cell.angle_alpha   90.00
_cell.angle_beta   90.00
_cell.angle_gamma   90.00
#
_symmetry.space_group_name_H-M   'P 1'
#
loop_
_entity.id
_entity.type
_entity.pdbx_description
1 polymer ?
#
loop_
_entity_poly.entity_id
_entity_poly.type
_entity_poly.pdbx_seq_one_letter_code
_entity_poly.pdbx_strand_id
1 'polypeptide(L)'
;MTTITDKAIVPYEDPKWVPILPTRWVAEYDGEVAGAIDRTPRGKYLATDRRGRKVGSFRTLSEARDRLDEKNSSTTMQRMDQSRLLLIGGLIAFLAAASVAAVGIVSLLTH
;
A
#
# COMPACT_ATOMS: atom_id res chain seq x y z
N MET A 1 16.72 16.86 -10.83
CA MET A 1 15.86 15.66 -10.91
C MET A 1 15.61 15.21 -9.49
N THR A 2 14.45 15.56 -8.93
CA THR A 2 14.17 15.38 -7.50
C THR A 2 13.78 13.93 -7.26
N THR A 3 14.62 13.19 -6.54
CA THR A 3 14.34 11.84 -6.09
C THR A 3 13.12 11.89 -5.18
N ILE A 4 11.96 11.47 -5.70
CA ILE A 4 10.77 11.26 -4.89
C ILE A 4 11.13 10.03 -4.04
N THR A 5 11.55 10.27 -2.80
CA THR A 5 11.69 9.23 -1.79
C THR A 5 10.36 8.50 -1.75
N ASP A 6 10.35 7.29 -2.29
CA ASP A 6 9.26 6.34 -2.22
C ASP A 6 9.04 6.08 -0.73
N LYS A 7 8.10 6.85 -0.14
CA LYS A 7 7.72 6.74 1.26
C LYS A 7 7.29 5.29 1.43
N ALA A 8 8.12 4.50 2.10
CA ALA A 8 7.85 3.11 2.41
C ALA A 8 6.42 3.06 2.97
N ILE A 9 5.52 2.42 2.22
CA ILE A 9 4.13 2.25 2.66
C ILE A 9 4.20 1.22 3.78
N VAL A 10 4.35 1.72 5.01
CA VAL A 10 4.41 0.90 6.21
C VAL A 10 3.07 0.14 6.32
N PRO A 11 3.08 -1.18 6.59
CA PRO A 11 1.86 -1.94 6.81
C PRO A 11 1.05 -1.33 7.97
N TYR A 12 -0.23 -1.06 7.73
CA TYR A 12 -1.17 -0.54 8.72
C TYR A 12 -1.60 -1.65 9.68
N GLU A 13 -0.71 -2.03 10.59
CA GLU A 13 -1.03 -2.97 11.68
C GLU A 13 -1.46 -2.18 12.91
N ASP A 14 -2.69 -2.41 13.38
CA ASP A 14 -3.31 -1.82 14.58
C ASP A 14 -3.41 -0.27 14.58
N PRO A 15 -4.26 0.34 13.74
CA PRO A 15 -4.39 1.79 13.69
C PRO A 15 -5.02 2.36 14.97
N LYS A 16 -4.50 3.52 15.40
CA LYS A 16 -5.09 4.25 16.52
C LYS A 16 -6.37 4.95 16.05
N TRP A 17 -7.49 4.56 16.61
CA TRP A 17 -8.79 5.17 16.29
C TRP A 17 -9.04 6.43 17.11
N VAL A 18 -8.89 7.59 16.48
CA VAL A 18 -9.06 8.90 17.13
C VAL A 18 -10.45 9.47 16.79
N PRO A 19 -11.30 9.76 17.79
CA PRO A 19 -12.53 10.51 17.56
C PRO A 19 -12.19 11.99 17.31
N ILE A 20 -12.56 12.51 16.15
CA ILE A 20 -12.34 13.93 15.80
C ILE A 20 -13.63 14.75 15.84
N LEU A 21 -14.78 14.09 15.71
CA LEU A 21 -16.12 14.66 15.91
C LEU A 21 -17.00 13.60 16.60
N PRO A 22 -18.15 13.99 17.19
CA PRO A 22 -19.09 13.03 17.78
C PRO A 22 -19.58 11.94 16.81
N THR A 23 -19.50 12.23 15.51
CA THR A 23 -19.93 11.33 14.43
C THR A 23 -18.78 10.86 13.55
N ARG A 24 -17.52 11.17 13.88
CA ARG A 24 -16.38 10.86 12.99
C ARG A 24 -15.17 10.35 13.76
N TRP A 25 -14.66 9.23 13.28
CA TRP A 25 -13.43 8.60 13.75
C TRP A 25 -12.44 8.50 12.60
N VAL A 26 -11.17 8.66 12.92
CA VAL A 26 -10.07 8.55 11.97
C VAL A 26 -9.13 7.45 12.44
N ALA A 27 -8.70 6.61 11.49
CA ALA A 27 -7.60 5.69 11.71
C ALA A 27 -6.30 6.48 11.49
N GLU A 28 -5.57 6.71 12.58
CA GLU A 28 -4.25 7.37 12.56
C GLU A 28 -3.15 6.31 12.65
N TYR A 29 -2.11 6.47 11.83
CA TYR A 29 -0.93 5.63 11.81
C TYR A 29 0.31 6.50 11.63
N ASP A 30 1.16 6.56 12.65
CA ASP A 30 2.42 7.33 12.64
C ASP A 30 2.25 8.81 12.18
N GLY A 31 1.16 9.44 12.62
CA GLY A 31 0.78 10.80 12.24
C GLY A 31 0.11 10.95 10.86
N GLU A 32 -0.10 9.85 10.12
CA GLU A 32 -0.83 9.83 8.85
C GLU A 32 -2.25 9.24 8.99
N VAL A 33 -3.16 9.76 8.18
CA VAL A 33 -4.55 9.28 8.14
C VAL A 33 -4.67 8.07 7.19
N ALA A 34 -4.96 6.90 7.76
CA ALA A 34 -5.16 5.65 7.03
C ALA A 34 -6.61 5.45 6.54
N GLY A 35 -7.54 6.24 7.06
CA GLY A 35 -8.94 6.24 6.64
C GLY A 35 -9.86 6.87 7.68
N ALA A 36 -11.15 6.93 7.38
CA ALA A 36 -12.15 7.55 8.25
C ALA A 36 -13.44 6.74 8.32
N ILE A 37 -14.12 6.81 9.46
CA ILE A 37 -15.45 6.27 9.66
C ILE A 37 -16.37 7.42 10.08
N ASP A 38 -17.45 7.62 9.32
CA ASP A 38 -18.47 8.63 9.59
C ASP A 38 -19.80 7.96 9.96
N ARG A 39 -20.46 8.43 11.03
CA ARG A 39 -21.82 8.03 11.39
C ARG A 39 -22.81 8.82 10.54
N THR A 40 -23.54 8.09 9.70
CA THR A 40 -24.60 8.63 8.85
C THR A 40 -25.81 9.08 9.69
N PRO A 41 -26.66 10.00 9.17
CA PRO A 41 -27.91 10.40 9.83
C PRO A 41 -28.87 9.23 10.11
N ARG A 42 -28.76 8.15 9.34
CA ARG A 42 -29.53 6.91 9.51
C ARG A 42 -28.93 5.95 10.55
N GLY A 43 -27.91 6.38 11.28
CA GLY A 43 -27.27 5.62 12.36
C GLY A 43 -26.25 4.57 11.91
N LYS A 44 -26.02 4.39 10.61
CA LYS A 44 -25.00 3.49 10.07
C LYS A 44 -23.61 4.12 10.08
N TYR A 45 -22.56 3.31 10.09
CA TYR A 45 -21.17 3.73 10.02
C TYR A 45 -20.65 3.57 8.59
N LEU A 46 -20.22 4.64 7.94
CA LEU A 46 -19.65 4.67 6.60
C LEU A 46 -18.12 4.66 6.73
N ALA A 47 -17.47 3.60 6.24
CA ALA A 47 -16.01 3.52 6.22
C ALA A 47 -15.45 3.98 4.87
N THR A 48 -14.39 4.78 4.93
CA THR A 48 -13.75 5.41 3.78
C THR A 48 -12.23 5.20 3.87
N ASP A 49 -11.61 4.76 2.78
CA ASP A 49 -10.16 4.54 2.73
C ASP A 49 -9.38 5.86 2.68
N ARG A 50 -8.05 5.79 2.80
CA ARG A 50 -7.15 6.96 2.71
C ARG A 50 -7.27 7.78 1.43
N ARG A 51 -7.83 7.19 0.36
CA ARG A 51 -8.02 7.84 -0.95
C ARG A 51 -9.42 8.42 -1.09
N GLY A 52 -10.22 8.42 -0.03
CA GLY A 52 -11.61 8.89 -0.04
C GLY A 52 -12.57 7.90 -0.71
N ARG A 53 -12.15 6.65 -0.99
CA ARG A 53 -13.03 5.66 -1.60
C ARG A 53 -13.84 4.97 -0.52
N LYS A 54 -15.13 4.80 -0.79
CA LYS A 54 -16.05 4.08 0.08
C LYS A 54 -15.66 2.61 0.15
N VAL A 55 -15.41 2.13 1.36
CA VAL A 55 -15.21 0.70 1.66
C VAL A 55 -16.56 0.03 1.87
N GLY A 56 -17.47 0.66 2.62
CA GLY A 56 -18.79 0.11 2.89
C GLY A 56 -19.58 0.91 3.91
N SER A 57 -20.80 0.46 4.19
CA SER A 57 -21.64 1.00 5.27
C SER A 57 -22.13 -0.12 6.16
N PHE A 58 -21.92 0.04 7.46
CA PHE A 58 -22.00 -1.00 8.47
C PHE A 58 -22.94 -0.60 9.60
N ARG A 59 -23.43 -1.59 10.35
CA ARG A 59 -24.37 -1.32 11.45
C ARG A 59 -23.65 -0.89 12.73
N THR A 60 -22.41 -1.35 12.91
CA THR A 60 -21.62 -1.08 14.12
C THR A 60 -20.29 -0.40 13.77
N LEU A 61 -19.73 0.30 14.74
CA LEU A 61 -18.40 0.91 14.61
C LEU A 61 -17.31 -0.16 14.48
N SER A 62 -17.40 -1.24 15.28
CA SER A 62 -16.42 -2.34 15.23
C SER A 62 -16.34 -2.95 13.84
N GLU A 63 -17.49 -3.30 13.25
CA GLU A 63 -17.55 -3.88 11.91
C GLU A 63 -16.95 -2.95 10.84
N ALA A 64 -17.16 -1.64 10.98
CA ALA A 64 -16.56 -0.65 10.09
C ALA A 64 -15.03 -0.56 10.23
N ARG A 65 -14.50 -0.75 11.44
CA ARG A 65 -13.04 -0.77 11.71
C ARG A 65 -12.42 -2.03 11.12
N ASP A 66 -12.96 -3.20 11.45
CA ASP A 66 -12.45 -4.50 11.00
C ASP A 66 -12.36 -4.55 9.47
N ARG A 67 -13.38 -4.03 8.78
CA ARG A 67 -13.43 -3.96 7.32
C ARG A 67 -12.47 -2.96 6.70
N LEU A 68 -12.23 -1.84 7.38
CA LEU A 68 -11.26 -0.86 6.91
C LEU A 68 -9.83 -1.40 7.07
N ASP A 69 -9.56 -2.08 8.18
CA ASP A 69 -8.28 -2.71 8.47
C ASP A 69 -8.00 -3.86 7.49
N GLU A 70 -8.96 -4.75 7.24
CA GLU A 70 -8.88 -5.79 6.21
C GLU A 70 -8.55 -5.21 4.82
N LYS A 71 -9.19 -4.09 4.46
CA LYS A 71 -8.98 -3.43 3.16
C LYS A 71 -7.59 -2.78 3.06
N ASN A 72 -7.12 -2.17 4.14
CA ASN A 72 -5.82 -1.52 4.20
C ASN A 72 -4.69 -2.56 4.17
N SER A 73 -4.84 -3.67 4.89
CA SER A 73 -3.86 -4.79 4.93
C SER A 73 -3.76 -5.54 3.60
N SER A 74 -4.90 -5.84 2.96
CA SER A 74 -4.91 -6.52 1.65
C SER A 74 -4.22 -5.70 0.55
N THR A 75 -4.35 -4.37 0.58
CA THR A 75 -3.66 -3.47 -0.36
C THR A 75 -2.13 -3.54 -0.19
N THR A 76 -1.65 -3.76 1.03
CA THR A 76 -0.21 -3.91 1.34
C THR A 76 0.33 -5.26 0.89
N MET A 77 -0.39 -6.36 1.17
CA MET A 77 0.01 -7.70 0.70
C MET A 77 0.07 -7.76 -0.83
N GLN A 78 -0.91 -7.17 -1.53
CA GLN A 78 -0.91 -7.11 -2.99
C GLN A 78 0.27 -6.32 -3.58
N ARG A 79 0.75 -5.29 -2.86
CA ARG A 79 1.92 -4.50 -3.30
C ARG A 79 3.24 -5.20 -3.05
N MET A 80 3.39 -5.90 -1.91
CA MET A 80 4.60 -6.66 -1.61
C MET A 80 4.89 -7.74 -2.67
N ASP A 81 3.84 -8.41 -3.15
CA ASP A 81 3.98 -9.48 -4.14
C ASP A 81 4.47 -8.93 -5.49
N GLN A 82 3.98 -7.76 -5.88
CA GLN A 82 4.35 -7.10 -7.14
C GLN A 82 5.81 -6.63 -7.15
N SER A 83 6.34 -6.14 -6.03
CA SER A 83 7.75 -5.71 -5.91
C SER A 83 8.72 -6.88 -6.05
N ARG A 84 8.37 -8.07 -5.55
CA ARG A 84 9.21 -9.27 -5.67
C ARG A 84 9.32 -9.75 -7.10
N LEU A 85 8.22 -9.72 -7.87
CA LEU A 85 8.23 -10.09 -9.28
C LEU A 85 9.10 -9.14 -10.13
N LEU A 86 9.07 -7.84 -9.85
CA LEU A 86 9.92 -6.87 -10.55
C LEU A 86 11.41 -7.03 -10.20
N LEU A 87 11.74 -7.31 -8.94
CA LEU A 87 13.13 -7.58 -8.53
C LEU A 87 13.67 -8.87 -9.16
N ILE A 88 12.85 -9.93 -9.22
CA ILE A 88 13.24 -11.20 -9.87
C ILE A 88 13.38 -10.99 -11.38
N GLY A 89 12.43 -10.33 -12.03
CA GLY A 89 12.51 -10.02 -13.47
C GLY A 89 13.72 -9.15 -13.83
N GLY A 90 14.02 -8.13 -13.01
CA GLY A 90 15.18 -7.27 -13.18
C GLY A 90 16.51 -8.03 -13.04
N LEU A 91 16.60 -8.95 -12.08
CA LEU A 91 17.80 -9.76 -11.87
C LEU A 91 18.08 -10.70 -13.06
N ILE A 92 17.04 -11.33 -13.61
CA ILE A 92 17.16 -12.20 -14.79
C ILE A 92 17.60 -11.39 -16.02
N ALA A 93 17.00 -10.22 -16.25
CA ALA A 93 17.37 -9.36 -17.37
C ALA A 93 18.83 -8.85 -17.27
N PHE A 94 19.29 -8.53 -16.05
CA PHE A 94 20.68 -8.12 -15.81
C PHE A 94 21.69 -9.24 -16.09
N LEU A 95 21.40 -10.47 -15.64
CA LEU A 95 22.23 -11.64 -15.94
C LEU A 95 22.33 -11.92 -17.45
N ALA A 96 21.21 -11.80 -18.17
CA ALA A 96 21.19 -11.96 -19.62
C ALA A 96 22.03 -10.88 -20.34
N ALA A 97 21.92 -9.61 -19.95
CA ALA A 97 22.69 -8.51 -20.53
C ALA A 97 24.20 -8.63 -20.27
N ALA A 98 24.60 -9.04 -19.05
CA ALA A 98 26.00 -9.28 -18.71
C ALA A 98 26.61 -10.41 -19.56
N SER A 99 25.82 -11.41 -19.90
CA SER A 99 26.24 -12.54 -20.75
C SER A 99 26.57 -12.09 -22.18
N VAL A 100 25.75 -11.21 -22.75
CA VAL A 100 25.96 -10.68 -24.11
C VAL A 100 27.17 -9.75 -24.17
N ALA A 101 27.40 -8.93 -23.15
CA ALA A 101 28.56 -8.04 -23.08
C ALA A 101 29.89 -8.79 -22.98
N ALA A 102 29.94 -9.90 -22.22
CA ALA A 102 31.14 -10.72 -22.09
C ALA A 102 31.56 -11.38 -23.41
N VAL A 103 30.60 -11.87 -24.21
CA VAL A 103 30.90 -12.47 -25.53
C VAL A 103 31.37 -11.41 -26.53
N GLY A 104 30.79 -10.21 -26.49
CA GLY A 104 31.19 -9.11 -27.38
C GLY A 104 32.63 -8.62 -27.17
N ILE A 105 33.08 -8.53 -25.91
CA ILE A 105 34.44 -8.08 -25.57
C ILE A 105 35.48 -9.14 -25.96
N VAL A 106 35.18 -10.43 -25.77
CA VAL A 106 36.10 -11.51 -26.16
C VAL A 106 36.27 -11.58 -27.68
N SER A 107 35.18 -11.49 -28.46
CA SER A 107 35.27 -11.46 -29.93
C SER A 107 36.05 -10.27 -30.49
N LEU A 108 36.12 -9.15 -29.77
CA LEU A 108 36.86 -7.95 -30.19
C LEU A 108 38.36 -8.01 -29.84
N LEU A 109 38.75 -8.91 -28.93
CA LEU A 109 40.15 -9.13 -28.51
C LEU A 109 40.82 -10.29 -29.29
N THR A 110 40.03 -11.18 -29.90
CA THR A 110 40.53 -12.32 -30.68
C THR A 110 40.50 -12.11 -32.20
N HIS A 111 40.15 -10.91 -32.67
CA HIS A 111 40.28 -10.46 -34.06
C HIS A 111 41.35 -9.37 -34.16
#